data_AF-A0A351PS42-F1
#
_entry.id   AF-A0A351PS42-F1
#
_cell.length_a   1.000
_cell.length_b   1.000
_cell.length_c   1.000
_cell.angle_alpha   90.00
_cell.angle_beta   90.00
_cell.angle_gamma   90.00
#
_symmetry.space_group_name_H-M   'P 1'
#
loop_
_entity.id
_entity.type
_entity.pdbx_description
1 polymer ?
#
loop_
_entity_poly.entity_id
_entity_poly.type
_entity_poly.pdbx_seq_one_letter_code
_entity_poly.pdbx_strand_id
1 'polypeptide(L)'
;MNTNDKIYNFYGWESANIVDFYGLTPRDYYDLLLKCWCKDSCAPRLQDMWTPDNPTLGQCSITAFLMQDIYGGEVRGILRPGGNYHCFNVVGDCVFDLTSEQFGDEILDYTDCPLQSREVHFAKEEKRLRYEALKRDLTLVMDLVYKSDDEKTWIEDVAGGRIALLDHPVVSDGVVNLVHTEVDPSYGGKGLAGLLTQHVAENLRKKGWKATLTCSYS
;
A
#
# COMPACT_ATOMS: atom_id res chain seq x y z
N MET A 1 27.31 -8.84 10.49
CA MET A 1 26.44 -7.66 10.69
C MET A 1 25.49 -7.65 9.50
N ASN A 2 24.24 -8.08 9.70
CA ASN A 2 23.24 -8.11 8.62
C ASN A 2 22.60 -6.72 8.56
N THR A 3 23.06 -5.88 7.65
CA THR A 3 22.46 -4.55 7.40
C THR A 3 21.79 -4.62 6.04
N ASN A 4 20.54 -5.03 6.02
CA ASN A 4 19.66 -4.83 4.86
C ASN A 4 18.26 -4.41 5.35
N ASP A 5 18.24 -3.59 6.41
CA ASP A 5 17.00 -2.99 6.89
C ASP A 5 16.55 -1.97 5.86
N LYS A 6 15.42 -2.28 5.22
CA LYS A 6 14.76 -1.38 4.28
C LYS A 6 14.47 -0.05 4.99
N ILE A 7 14.93 1.05 4.40
CA ILE A 7 14.64 2.40 4.88
C ILE A 7 13.24 2.79 4.40
N TYR A 8 12.44 3.34 5.29
CA TYR A 8 11.10 3.84 5.02
C TYR A 8 11.07 5.37 5.14
N ASN A 9 10.22 6.03 4.36
CA ASN A 9 10.15 7.50 4.27
C ASN A 9 9.02 8.10 5.12
N PHE A 10 8.50 7.34 6.08
CA PHE A 10 7.38 7.75 6.90
C PHE A 10 7.81 7.96 8.36
N TYR A 11 7.25 8.95 9.06
CA TYR A 11 7.69 9.28 10.42
C TYR A 11 7.40 8.13 11.40
N GLY A 12 8.38 7.86 12.28
CA GLY A 12 8.28 6.81 13.31
C GLY A 12 8.60 5.40 12.82
N TRP A 13 9.03 5.22 11.56
CA TRP A 13 9.29 3.90 10.98
C TRP A 13 10.33 3.06 11.71
N GLU A 14 11.33 3.69 12.33
CA GLU A 14 12.40 3.00 13.10
C GLU A 14 11.86 2.33 14.37
N SER A 15 10.84 2.95 14.98
CA SER A 15 10.24 2.53 16.25
C SER A 15 8.86 1.87 16.10
N ALA A 16 8.30 1.83 14.88
CA ALA A 16 6.99 1.27 14.57
C ALA A 16 7.01 -0.28 14.61
N ASN A 17 7.19 -0.83 15.81
CA ASN A 17 7.36 -2.26 16.06
C ASN A 17 6.10 -2.93 16.66
N ILE A 18 4.98 -2.20 16.73
CA ILE A 18 3.69 -2.80 17.09
C ILE A 18 3.24 -3.77 16.01
N VAL A 19 2.52 -4.81 16.42
CA VAL A 19 1.95 -5.81 15.51
C VAL A 19 0.46 -5.94 15.74
N ASP A 20 -0.28 -6.18 14.65
CA ASP A 20 -1.71 -6.43 14.70
C ASP A 20 -2.00 -7.92 15.00
N PHE A 21 -3.25 -8.36 14.84
CA PHE A 21 -3.63 -9.76 15.03
C PHE A 21 -2.93 -10.72 14.05
N TYR A 22 -2.58 -10.25 12.85
CA TYR A 22 -1.88 -11.03 11.82
C TYR A 22 -0.36 -10.99 11.96
N GLY A 23 0.18 -10.24 12.92
CA GLY A 23 1.61 -10.07 13.11
C GLY A 23 2.24 -9.01 12.21
N LEU A 24 1.44 -8.18 11.54
CA LEU A 24 1.91 -7.13 10.62
C LEU A 24 2.22 -5.83 11.36
N THR A 25 3.32 -5.19 10.98
CA THR A 25 3.78 -3.91 11.50
C THR A 25 3.32 -2.73 10.62
N PRO A 26 3.38 -1.47 11.11
CA PRO A 26 3.07 -0.31 10.28
C PRO A 26 3.95 -0.22 9.01
N ARG A 27 5.16 -0.79 9.02
CA ARG A 27 6.02 -0.92 7.82
C ARG A 27 5.42 -1.85 6.77
N ASP A 28 4.84 -2.96 7.20
CA ASP A 28 4.15 -3.89 6.30
C ASP A 28 2.90 -3.21 5.71
N TYR A 29 2.14 -2.47 6.53
CA TYR A 29 1.00 -1.70 6.03
C TYR A 29 1.39 -0.58 5.08
N TYR A 30 2.51 0.10 5.31
CA TYR A 30 3.02 1.08 4.35
C TYR A 30 3.28 0.42 2.98
N ASP A 31 3.91 -0.76 2.96
CA ASP A 31 4.18 -1.50 1.72
C ASP A 31 2.89 -2.00 1.02
N LEU A 32 1.88 -2.39 1.80
CA LEU A 32 0.57 -2.77 1.27
C LEU A 32 -0.18 -1.54 0.72
N LEU A 33 -0.16 -0.43 1.46
CA LEU A 33 -0.87 0.81 1.11
C LEU A 33 -0.24 1.55 -0.07
N LEU A 34 1.06 1.40 -0.33
CA LEU A 34 1.69 1.87 -1.57
C LEU A 34 1.02 1.28 -2.82
N LYS A 35 0.39 0.10 -2.71
CA LYS A 35 -0.38 -0.54 -3.80
C LYS A 35 -1.82 -0.03 -3.89
N CYS A 36 -2.31 0.65 -2.86
CA CYS A 36 -3.70 1.12 -2.74
C CYS A 36 -3.83 2.63 -2.94
N TRP A 37 -2.85 3.42 -2.53
CA TRP A 37 -2.89 4.88 -2.71
C TRP A 37 -2.81 5.25 -4.18
N CYS A 38 -3.78 6.05 -4.62
CA CYS A 38 -3.93 6.47 -6.00
C CYS A 38 -4.58 7.85 -6.06
N LYS A 39 -4.67 8.43 -7.26
CA LYS A 39 -5.31 9.72 -7.47
C LYS A 39 -6.77 9.75 -6.98
N ASP A 40 -7.54 8.68 -7.18
CA ASP A 40 -8.95 8.63 -6.78
C ASP A 40 -9.12 8.58 -5.26
N SER A 41 -8.20 7.91 -4.56
CA SER A 41 -8.15 7.92 -3.11
C SER A 41 -7.48 9.17 -2.53
N CYS A 42 -6.91 10.08 -3.33
CA CYS A 42 -6.39 11.38 -2.87
C CYS A 42 -7.52 12.40 -2.64
N ALA A 43 -7.32 13.32 -1.69
CA ALA A 43 -8.32 14.33 -1.35
C ALA A 43 -8.58 15.22 -2.57
N PRO A 44 -9.84 15.48 -2.98
CA PRO A 44 -10.17 16.16 -4.24
C PRO A 44 -9.40 17.46 -4.47
N ARG A 45 -9.23 18.26 -3.42
CA ARG A 45 -8.50 19.54 -3.48
C ARG A 45 -6.99 19.40 -3.79
N LEU A 46 -6.43 18.19 -3.70
CA LEU A 46 -5.01 17.87 -3.90
C LEU A 46 -4.80 16.92 -5.09
N GLN A 47 -5.86 16.41 -5.73
CA GLN A 47 -5.75 15.39 -6.79
C GLN A 47 -4.92 15.86 -7.98
N ASP A 48 -4.96 17.15 -8.33
CA ASP A 48 -4.18 17.71 -9.44
C ASP A 48 -2.67 17.78 -9.15
N MET A 49 -2.29 17.74 -7.87
CA MET A 49 -0.89 17.71 -7.42
C MET A 49 -0.42 16.29 -7.09
N TRP A 50 -1.33 15.30 -7.11
CA TRP A 50 -0.98 13.91 -6.83
C TRP A 50 -0.17 13.33 -7.98
N THR A 51 0.92 12.64 -7.66
CA THR A 51 1.78 11.96 -8.62
C THR A 51 2.15 10.56 -8.12
N PRO A 52 2.52 9.62 -9.02
CA PRO A 52 3.06 8.32 -8.62
C PRO A 52 4.31 8.42 -7.72
N ASP A 53 5.10 9.49 -7.87
CA ASP A 53 6.29 9.77 -7.06
C ASP A 53 5.96 10.35 -5.67
N ASN A 54 4.72 10.81 -5.45
CA ASN A 54 4.22 11.25 -4.15
C ASN A 54 2.83 10.62 -3.87
N PRO A 55 2.78 9.29 -3.64
CA PRO A 55 1.52 8.57 -3.53
C PRO A 55 0.74 8.90 -2.25
N THR A 56 1.44 9.38 -1.21
CA THR A 56 0.87 9.68 0.12
C THR A 56 0.11 11.01 0.17
N LEU A 57 0.25 11.86 -0.85
CA LEU A 57 -0.40 13.18 -0.88
C LEU A 57 -1.92 13.08 -0.73
N GLY A 58 -2.46 13.79 0.27
CA GLY A 58 -3.90 13.85 0.52
C GLY A 58 -4.51 12.58 1.12
N GLN A 59 -3.69 11.62 1.55
CA GLN A 59 -4.13 10.34 2.10
C GLN A 59 -4.23 10.32 3.64
N CYS A 60 -3.77 11.37 4.33
CA CYS A 60 -3.50 11.34 5.76
C CYS A 60 -4.67 10.91 6.66
N SER A 61 -5.81 11.61 6.61
CA SER A 61 -6.92 11.31 7.51
C SER A 61 -7.49 9.90 7.30
N ILE A 62 -7.70 9.49 6.05
CA ILE A 62 -8.29 8.17 5.77
C ILE A 62 -7.33 7.04 6.15
N THR A 63 -6.03 7.24 5.95
CA THR A 63 -4.99 6.28 6.35
C THR A 63 -4.90 6.18 7.87
N ALA A 64 -4.90 7.32 8.57
CA ALA A 64 -4.78 7.32 10.02
C ALA A 64 -5.98 6.64 10.68
N PHE A 65 -7.20 6.89 10.20
CA PHE A 65 -8.39 6.19 10.72
C PHE A 65 -8.39 4.70 10.36
N LEU A 66 -7.86 4.30 9.20
CA LEU A 66 -7.71 2.89 8.86
C LEU A 66 -6.71 2.18 9.79
N MET A 67 -5.56 2.79 10.07
CA MET A 67 -4.59 2.25 11.02
C MET A 67 -5.14 2.23 12.46
N GLN A 68 -5.99 3.19 12.83
CA GLN A 68 -6.70 3.15 14.10
C GLN A 68 -7.65 1.94 14.18
N ASP A 69 -8.33 1.57 13.09
CA ASP A 69 -9.20 0.40 13.08
C ASP A 69 -8.43 -0.92 13.22
N ILE A 70 -7.17 -0.95 12.79
CA ILE A 70 -6.30 -2.13 12.81
C ILE A 70 -5.57 -2.27 14.16
N TYR A 71 -4.95 -1.18 14.63
CA TYR A 71 -4.10 -1.18 15.83
C TYR A 71 -4.78 -0.62 17.08
N GLY A 72 -5.94 0.00 16.94
CA GLY A 72 -6.55 0.81 17.99
C GLY A 72 -5.84 2.16 18.18
N GLY A 73 -5.86 2.66 19.43
CA GLY A 73 -5.20 3.91 19.81
C GLY A 73 -5.92 5.17 19.33
N GLU A 74 -5.14 6.25 19.22
CA GLU A 74 -5.61 7.60 18.95
C GLU A 74 -5.18 8.08 17.56
N VAL A 75 -6.01 8.94 16.97
CA VAL A 75 -5.60 9.78 15.84
C VAL A 75 -5.35 11.19 16.36
N ARG A 76 -4.14 11.69 16.13
CA ARG A 76 -3.72 13.07 16.46
C ARG A 76 -3.54 13.87 15.19
N GLY A 77 -3.56 15.20 15.29
CA GLY A 77 -3.51 16.09 14.13
C GLY A 77 -2.53 17.24 14.28
N ILE A 78 -1.61 17.39 13.33
CA ILE A 78 -0.76 18.57 13.19
C ILE A 78 -1.56 19.67 12.50
N LEU A 79 -1.70 20.83 13.13
CA LEU A 79 -2.38 21.98 12.53
C LEU A 79 -1.52 22.55 11.39
N ARG A 80 -2.09 22.62 10.19
CA ARG A 80 -1.37 23.07 8.99
C ARG A 80 -1.69 24.54 8.66
N PRO A 81 -0.79 25.24 7.94
CA PRO A 81 -1.10 26.54 7.36
C PRO A 81 -2.38 26.44 6.49
N GLY A 82 -3.44 27.14 6.88
CA GLY A 82 -4.77 27.01 6.25
C GLY A 82 -5.84 26.38 7.15
N GLY A 83 -5.49 25.95 8.35
CA GLY A 83 -6.45 25.55 9.40
C GLY A 83 -6.93 24.09 9.32
N ASN A 84 -6.44 23.31 8.35
CA ASN A 84 -6.70 21.88 8.30
C ASN A 84 -5.69 21.10 9.15
N TYR A 85 -6.09 19.90 9.58
CA TYR A 85 -5.21 18.98 10.30
C TYR A 85 -4.60 17.94 9.37
N HIS A 86 -3.32 17.64 9.57
CA HIS A 86 -2.63 16.47 9.04
C HIS A 86 -2.64 15.38 10.10
N CYS A 87 -3.27 14.24 9.82
CA CYS A 87 -3.54 13.22 10.82
C CYS A 87 -2.47 12.12 10.85
N PHE A 88 -2.18 11.61 12.05
CA PHE A 88 -1.26 10.49 12.29
C PHE A 88 -1.74 9.62 13.47
N ASN A 89 -1.09 8.48 13.70
CA ASN A 89 -1.48 7.48 14.70
C ASN A 89 -0.59 7.50 15.94
N VAL A 90 -1.21 7.30 17.10
CA VAL A 90 -0.55 7.08 18.39
C VAL A 90 -1.15 5.85 19.05
N VAL A 91 -0.34 4.80 19.26
CA VAL A 91 -0.76 3.54 19.87
C VAL A 91 0.18 3.22 21.04
N GLY A 92 -0.24 3.56 22.25
CA GLY A 92 0.64 3.57 23.41
C GLY A 92 1.82 4.53 23.17
N ASP A 93 3.04 4.03 23.32
CA ASP A 93 4.27 4.81 23.06
C ASP A 93 4.69 4.81 21.57
N CYS A 94 3.96 4.08 20.71
CA CYS A 94 4.26 3.99 19.29
C CYS A 94 3.55 5.10 18.51
N VAL A 95 4.33 6.05 18.00
CA VAL A 95 3.85 7.14 17.13
C VAL A 95 4.34 6.88 15.71
N PHE A 96 3.42 6.91 14.75
CA PHE A 96 3.78 6.78 13.34
C PHE A 96 2.82 7.54 12.43
N ASP A 97 3.34 7.95 11.27
CA ASP A 97 2.59 8.65 10.24
C ASP A 97 2.99 8.11 8.88
N LEU A 98 2.19 7.18 8.37
CA LEU A 98 2.44 6.52 7.09
C LEU A 98 2.39 7.47 5.89
N THR A 99 2.00 8.73 6.09
CA THR A 99 1.80 9.73 5.03
C THR A 99 2.67 10.97 5.19
N SER A 100 3.64 10.97 6.10
CA SER A 100 4.51 12.13 6.34
C SER A 100 5.35 12.51 5.11
N GLU A 101 5.69 11.53 4.28
CA GLU A 101 6.49 11.73 3.05
C GLU A 101 5.88 12.75 2.09
N GLN A 102 4.56 13.00 2.16
CA GLN A 102 3.89 13.96 1.28
C GLN A 102 4.46 15.39 1.39
N PHE A 103 5.17 15.70 2.48
CA PHE A 103 5.77 17.01 2.74
C PHE A 103 7.26 17.08 2.38
N GLY A 104 7.85 16.01 1.81
CA GLY A 104 9.26 15.97 1.43
C GLY A 104 10.17 16.26 2.63
N ASP A 105 11.00 17.29 2.51
CA ASP A 105 12.00 17.66 3.54
C ASP A 105 11.42 18.49 4.71
N GLU A 106 10.12 18.77 4.74
CA GLU A 106 9.51 19.51 5.85
C GLU A 106 9.58 18.71 7.15
N ILE A 107 10.17 19.30 8.19
CA ILE A 107 10.18 18.72 9.54
C ILE A 107 8.84 19.03 10.21
N LEU A 108 8.04 17.99 10.41
CA LEU A 108 6.76 18.06 11.10
C LEU A 108 6.93 17.98 12.62
N ASP A 109 6.12 18.75 13.35
CA ASP A 109 6.05 18.72 14.81
C ASP A 109 4.89 17.84 15.28
N TYR A 110 5.23 16.71 15.90
CA TYR A 110 4.28 15.73 16.44
C TYR A 110 3.99 15.95 17.94
N THR A 111 4.53 17.01 18.54
CA THR A 111 4.31 17.34 19.97
C THR A 111 2.98 18.05 20.19
N ASP A 112 2.35 17.83 21.35
CA ASP A 112 1.11 18.49 21.81
C ASP A 112 -0.05 18.55 20.78
N CYS A 113 -0.08 17.60 19.83
CA CYS A 113 -1.07 17.57 18.76
C CYS A 113 -2.46 17.20 19.30
N PRO A 114 -3.54 17.92 18.95
CA PRO A 114 -4.89 17.61 19.44
C PRO A 114 -5.44 16.31 18.86
N LEU A 115 -6.28 15.64 19.64
CA LEU A 115 -7.11 14.51 19.20
C LEU A 115 -7.99 14.90 18.01
N GLN A 116 -8.09 13.99 17.04
CA GLN A 116 -8.93 14.13 15.87
C GLN A 116 -10.05 13.09 15.93
N SER A 117 -11.30 13.54 15.79
CA SER A 117 -12.46 12.64 15.83
C SER A 117 -12.86 12.16 14.44
N ARG A 118 -13.19 10.88 14.35
CA ARG A 118 -13.68 10.25 13.10
C ARG A 118 -14.95 10.93 12.63
N GLU A 119 -15.86 11.23 13.56
CA GLU A 119 -17.17 11.83 13.29
C GLU A 119 -17.01 13.18 12.57
N VAL A 120 -16.10 14.03 13.02
CA VAL A 120 -15.85 15.34 12.39
C VAL A 120 -15.20 15.17 11.03
N HIS A 121 -14.22 14.26 10.91
CA HIS A 121 -13.53 14.06 9.64
C HIS A 121 -14.45 13.45 8.58
N PHE A 122 -15.31 12.49 8.95
CA PHE A 122 -16.19 11.73 8.06
C PHE A 122 -17.60 12.34 7.93
N ALA A 123 -17.87 13.46 8.59
CA ALA A 123 -19.07 14.27 8.31
C ALA A 123 -19.13 14.72 6.83
N LYS A 124 -17.97 14.86 6.17
CA LYS A 124 -17.90 15.00 4.71
C LYS A 124 -17.98 13.63 4.07
N GLU A 125 -19.05 13.39 3.31
CA GLU A 125 -19.30 12.12 2.64
C GLU A 125 -18.13 11.69 1.76
N GLU A 126 -17.54 12.62 1.01
CA GLU A 126 -16.39 12.32 0.15
C GLU A 126 -15.24 11.65 0.92
N LYS A 127 -14.90 12.14 2.12
CA LYS A 127 -13.81 11.56 2.91
C LYS A 127 -14.16 10.16 3.41
N ARG A 128 -15.42 9.95 3.81
CA ARG A 128 -15.94 8.64 4.19
C ARG A 128 -15.84 7.66 3.02
N LEU A 129 -16.27 8.05 1.82
CA LEU A 129 -16.21 7.20 0.63
C LEU A 129 -14.78 6.83 0.25
N ARG A 130 -13.82 7.78 0.33
CA ARG A 130 -12.41 7.46 0.11
C ARG A 130 -11.85 6.49 1.15
N TYR A 131 -12.22 6.65 2.42
CA TYR A 131 -11.83 5.71 3.46
C TYR A 131 -12.36 4.29 3.18
N GLU A 132 -13.65 4.15 2.83
CA GLU A 132 -14.23 2.84 2.51
C GLU A 132 -13.58 2.20 1.28
N ALA A 133 -13.25 3.00 0.27
CA ALA A 133 -12.51 2.53 -0.90
C ALA A 133 -11.12 2.04 -0.53
N LEU A 134 -10.35 2.84 0.23
CA LEU A 134 -9.00 2.46 0.69
C LEU A 134 -9.03 1.19 1.54
N LYS A 135 -10.01 1.07 2.44
CA LYS A 135 -10.19 -0.12 3.28
C LYS A 135 -10.47 -1.36 2.43
N ARG A 136 -11.40 -1.27 1.48
CA ARG A 136 -11.71 -2.36 0.55
C ARG A 136 -10.47 -2.77 -0.25
N ASP A 137 -9.72 -1.80 -0.76
CA ASP A 137 -8.55 -2.06 -1.58
C ASP A 137 -7.42 -2.69 -0.74
N LEU A 138 -7.24 -2.26 0.52
CA LEU A 138 -6.31 -2.89 1.46
C LEU A 138 -6.73 -4.34 1.77
N THR A 139 -8.00 -4.58 2.08
CA THR A 139 -8.53 -5.95 2.29
C THR A 139 -8.24 -6.83 1.09
N LEU A 140 -8.53 -6.33 -0.11
CA LEU A 140 -8.25 -7.05 -1.35
C LEU A 140 -6.78 -7.38 -1.51
N VAL A 141 -5.85 -6.47 -1.16
CA VAL A 141 -4.40 -6.71 -1.24
C VAL A 141 -3.91 -7.68 -0.16
N MET A 142 -4.48 -7.62 1.05
CA MET A 142 -4.15 -8.53 2.16
C MET A 142 -4.64 -9.96 1.92
N ASP A 143 -5.77 -10.11 1.24
CA ASP A 143 -6.36 -11.42 0.92
C ASP A 143 -5.63 -12.15 -0.23
N LEU A 144 -4.60 -11.53 -0.83
CA LEU A 144 -3.83 -12.11 -1.93
C LEU A 144 -2.74 -13.05 -1.42
N VAL A 145 -2.89 -14.34 -1.70
CA VAL A 145 -1.82 -15.32 -1.51
C VAL A 145 -1.08 -15.51 -2.83
N TYR A 146 0.15 -15.02 -2.91
CA TYR A 146 1.02 -15.29 -4.05
C TYR A 146 1.56 -16.71 -3.98
N LYS A 147 1.40 -17.44 -5.07
CA LYS A 147 1.95 -18.77 -5.28
C LYS A 147 2.77 -18.77 -6.56
N SER A 148 3.81 -19.58 -6.62
CA SER A 148 4.63 -19.71 -7.80
C SER A 148 5.18 -21.12 -7.93
N ASP A 149 5.33 -21.56 -9.16
CA ASP A 149 6.22 -22.64 -9.57
C ASP A 149 7.21 -22.10 -10.63
N ASP A 150 7.91 -22.98 -11.33
CA ASP A 150 8.90 -22.64 -12.36
C ASP A 150 8.26 -22.14 -13.68
N GLU A 151 6.96 -22.34 -13.86
CA GLU A 151 6.25 -22.00 -15.10
C GLU A 151 5.31 -20.81 -14.94
N LYS A 152 4.85 -20.52 -13.72
CA LYS A 152 3.83 -19.50 -13.48
C LYS A 152 3.82 -18.98 -12.05
N THR A 153 3.23 -17.80 -11.90
CA THR A 153 2.86 -17.22 -10.60
C THR A 153 1.39 -16.87 -10.64
N TRP A 154 0.68 -17.20 -9.57
CA TRP A 154 -0.75 -16.89 -9.44
C TRP A 154 -1.06 -16.31 -8.08
N ILE A 155 -2.23 -15.71 -7.99
CA ILE A 155 -2.78 -15.16 -6.77
C ILE A 155 -4.03 -15.96 -6.43
N GLU A 156 -4.10 -16.44 -5.19
CA GLU A 156 -5.29 -17.02 -4.60
C GLU A 156 -5.95 -16.01 -3.65
N ASP A 157 -7.27 -16.03 -3.55
CA ASP A 157 -7.99 -15.42 -2.45
C ASP A 157 -7.86 -16.26 -1.16
N VAL A 158 -8.37 -15.74 -0.05
CA VAL A 158 -8.37 -16.43 1.25
C VAL A 158 -9.17 -17.74 1.29
N ALA A 159 -10.06 -17.98 0.33
CA ALA A 159 -10.79 -19.23 0.18
C ALA A 159 -10.03 -20.25 -0.70
N GLY A 160 -8.85 -19.89 -1.21
CA GLY A 160 -8.05 -20.72 -2.11
C GLY A 160 -8.49 -20.64 -3.58
N GLY A 161 -9.39 -19.71 -3.92
CA GLY A 161 -9.81 -19.46 -5.30
C GLY A 161 -8.74 -18.68 -6.06
N ARG A 162 -8.30 -19.16 -7.22
CA ARG A 162 -7.33 -18.43 -8.06
C ARG A 162 -7.98 -17.22 -8.71
N ILE A 163 -7.48 -16.02 -8.42
CA ILE A 163 -8.05 -14.75 -8.91
C ILE A 163 -7.18 -14.04 -9.95
N ALA A 164 -5.90 -14.39 -10.06
CA ALA A 164 -5.02 -13.90 -11.13
C ALA A 164 -3.90 -14.91 -11.42
N LEU A 165 -3.38 -14.91 -12.66
CA LEU A 165 -2.33 -15.80 -13.13
C LEU A 165 -1.41 -15.06 -14.12
N LEU A 166 -0.12 -15.33 -14.04
CA LEU A 166 0.90 -14.91 -15.00
C LEU A 166 1.77 -16.12 -15.35
N ASP A 167 1.71 -16.54 -16.60
CA ASP A 167 2.56 -17.60 -17.15
C ASP A 167 3.93 -17.03 -17.53
N HIS A 168 4.99 -17.66 -17.00
CA HIS A 168 6.38 -17.28 -17.21
C HIS A 168 7.34 -18.49 -17.36
N PRO A 169 7.12 -19.42 -18.32
CA PRO A 169 8.00 -20.58 -18.48
C PRO A 169 9.47 -20.21 -18.66
N VAL A 170 10.35 -21.01 -18.05
CA VAL A 170 11.81 -20.95 -18.25
C VAL A 170 12.13 -21.31 -19.70
N VAL A 171 12.84 -20.44 -20.40
CA VAL A 171 13.26 -20.65 -21.80
C VAL A 171 14.74 -20.94 -21.94
N SER A 172 15.55 -20.48 -20.99
CA SER A 172 16.96 -20.81 -20.86
C SER A 172 17.43 -20.53 -19.43
N ASP A 173 18.67 -20.93 -19.10
CA ASP A 173 19.22 -20.71 -17.77
C ASP A 173 19.18 -19.22 -17.38
N GLY A 174 18.49 -18.94 -16.28
CA GLY A 174 18.27 -17.57 -15.81
C GLY A 174 17.34 -16.71 -16.66
N VAL A 175 16.55 -17.27 -17.58
CA VAL A 175 15.61 -16.51 -18.43
C VAL A 175 14.23 -17.15 -18.48
N VAL A 176 13.21 -16.36 -18.15
CA VAL A 176 11.79 -16.71 -18.32
C VAL A 176 11.14 -15.91 -19.44
N ASN A 177 10.06 -16.43 -19.98
CA ASN A 177 9.27 -15.78 -21.03
C ASN A 177 7.87 -15.45 -20.50
N LEU A 178 7.49 -14.17 -20.39
CA LEU A 178 6.14 -13.80 -19.95
C LEU A 178 5.16 -13.95 -21.12
N VAL A 179 4.24 -14.90 -21.01
CA VAL A 179 3.39 -15.32 -22.13
C VAL A 179 1.98 -14.76 -22.01
N HIS A 180 1.36 -14.95 -20.85
CA HIS A 180 -0.06 -14.70 -20.68
C HIS A 180 -0.37 -14.21 -19.26
N THR A 181 -1.27 -13.23 -19.16
CA THR A 181 -1.79 -12.74 -17.88
C THR A 181 -3.30 -12.85 -17.88
N GLU A 182 -3.84 -13.50 -16.86
CA GLU A 182 -5.27 -13.68 -16.66
C GLU A 182 -5.66 -13.07 -15.30
N VAL A 183 -6.80 -12.38 -15.25
CA VAL A 183 -7.41 -11.88 -14.02
C VAL A 183 -8.88 -12.25 -14.04
N ASP A 184 -9.38 -12.80 -12.94
CA ASP A 184 -10.80 -13.12 -12.79
C ASP A 184 -11.64 -11.86 -13.05
N PRO A 185 -12.68 -11.92 -13.90
CA PRO A 185 -13.49 -10.75 -14.25
C PRO A 185 -14.12 -10.03 -13.04
N SER A 186 -14.44 -10.74 -11.96
CA SER A 186 -14.97 -10.15 -10.72
C SER A 186 -13.93 -9.28 -9.98
N TYR A 187 -12.66 -9.41 -10.35
CA TYR A 187 -11.53 -8.60 -9.89
C TYR A 187 -10.93 -7.72 -10.99
N GLY A 188 -11.58 -7.62 -12.16
CA GLY A 188 -11.17 -6.75 -13.25
C GLY A 188 -11.09 -5.27 -12.86
N GLY A 189 -10.15 -4.53 -13.44
CA GLY A 189 -9.97 -3.09 -13.19
C GLY A 189 -9.27 -2.73 -11.87
N LYS A 190 -8.89 -3.72 -11.05
CA LYS A 190 -8.25 -3.51 -9.73
C LYS A 190 -6.72 -3.53 -9.76
N GLY A 191 -6.11 -3.48 -10.94
CA GLY A 191 -4.64 -3.48 -11.08
C GLY A 191 -3.93 -4.81 -10.75
N LEU A 192 -4.65 -5.91 -10.51
CA LEU A 192 -4.07 -7.21 -10.13
C LEU A 192 -3.04 -7.74 -11.14
N ALA A 193 -3.28 -7.54 -12.45
CA ALA A 193 -2.31 -7.90 -13.48
C ALA A 193 -0.97 -7.16 -13.30
N GLY A 194 -1.03 -5.87 -12.93
CA GLY A 194 0.16 -5.07 -12.64
C GLY A 194 0.88 -5.55 -11.39
N LEU A 195 0.14 -5.82 -10.31
CA LEU A 195 0.70 -6.37 -9.07
C LEU A 195 1.39 -7.73 -9.28
N LEU A 196 0.74 -8.62 -10.03
CA LEU A 196 1.28 -9.93 -10.36
C LEU A 196 2.55 -9.82 -11.22
N THR A 197 2.53 -8.94 -12.23
CA THR A 197 3.69 -8.67 -13.09
C THR A 197 4.85 -8.09 -12.29
N GLN A 198 4.58 -7.13 -11.41
CA GLN A 198 5.59 -6.54 -10.54
C GLN A 198 6.20 -7.59 -9.59
N HIS A 199 5.36 -8.43 -8.96
CA HIS A 199 5.83 -9.50 -8.09
C HIS A 199 6.77 -10.47 -8.81
N VAL A 200 6.42 -10.88 -10.04
CA VAL A 200 7.29 -11.73 -10.87
C VAL A 200 8.60 -11.01 -11.19
N ALA A 201 8.55 -9.73 -11.59
CA ALA A 201 9.75 -8.95 -11.91
C ALA A 201 10.70 -8.82 -10.69
N GLU A 202 10.16 -8.59 -9.49
CA GLU A 202 10.94 -8.52 -8.25
C GLU A 202 11.59 -9.87 -7.91
N ASN A 203 10.87 -10.97 -8.06
CA ASN A 203 11.41 -12.31 -7.83
C ASN A 203 12.52 -12.68 -8.81
N LEU A 204 12.37 -12.34 -10.09
CA LEU A 204 13.41 -12.54 -11.10
C LEU A 204 14.66 -11.72 -10.77
N ARG A 205 14.50 -10.44 -10.40
CA ARG A 205 15.62 -9.59 -9.96
C ARG A 205 16.38 -10.18 -8.79
N LYS A 206 15.67 -10.69 -7.76
CA LYS A 206 16.29 -11.35 -6.60
C LYS A 206 17.07 -12.62 -6.99
N LYS A 207 16.58 -13.38 -7.97
CA LYS A 207 17.26 -14.56 -8.52
C LYS A 207 18.41 -14.22 -9.48
N GLY A 208 18.54 -12.97 -9.92
CA GLY A 208 19.45 -12.58 -11.01
C GLY A 208 18.98 -13.04 -12.39
N TRP A 209 17.69 -13.36 -12.52
CA TRP A 209 17.07 -13.86 -13.75
C TRP A 209 16.48 -12.73 -14.59
N LYS A 210 16.28 -12.98 -15.88
CA LYS A 210 15.74 -12.02 -16.86
C LYS A 210 14.40 -12.49 -17.39
N ALA A 211 13.57 -11.52 -17.81
CA ALA A 211 12.33 -11.78 -18.52
C ALA A 211 12.48 -11.40 -20.00
N THR A 212 11.93 -12.22 -20.87
CA THR A 212 11.64 -11.88 -22.27
C THR A 212 10.13 -11.82 -22.49
N LEU A 213 9.70 -11.04 -23.47
CA LEU A 213 8.31 -10.92 -23.89
C LEU A 213 8.22 -11.48 -25.31
N THR A 214 7.62 -12.65 -25.49
CA THR A 214 7.25 -13.10 -26.84
C THR A 214 5.76 -12.88 -27.05
N CYS A 215 5.44 -12.02 -28.00
CA CYS A 215 4.06 -11.79 -28.43
C CYS A 215 3.64 -12.97 -29.31
N SER A 216 2.58 -13.69 -28.95
CA SER A 216 2.07 -14.85 -29.67
C SER A 216 1.28 -14.52 -30.95
N TYR A 217 1.30 -13.27 -31.43
CA TYR A 217 0.76 -12.92 -32.74
C TYR A 217 1.77 -13.17 -33.85
N SER A 218 1.82 -14.43 -34.31
CA SER A 218 2.26 -14.88 -35.64
C SER A 218 1.24 -15.86 -36.17
#